data_AF-A0A662BHK3-F1
#
_entry.id   AF-A0A662BHK3-F1
#
_cell.length_a   1.000
_cell.length_b   1.000
_cell.length_c   1.000
_cell.angle_alpha   90.00
_cell.angle_beta   90.00
_cell.angle_gamma   90.00
#
_symmetry.space_group_name_H-M   'P 1'
#
loop_
_entity.id
_entity.type
_entity.pdbx_description
1 polymer ?
#
loop_
_entity_poly.entity_id
_entity_poly.type
_entity_poly.pdbx_seq_one_letter_code
_entity_poly.pdbx_strand_id
1 'polypeptide(L)'
;MPFLEFITSGDLKFIVVFIIFISIAFYHFFKKLQAKESIELNKHHNSKISIAAFWILILSSLSLLLGLMHSFYFIGKTGGIAPSLIFQGVSYALITPVLGVCLFIVSKFLQGTFNPKTIKS
;
A
#
# COMPACT_ATOMS: atom_id res chain seq x y z
N MET A 1 -7.33 -12.09 13.87
CA MET A 1 -5.87 -12.10 14.07
C MET A 1 -5.46 -10.73 14.62
N PRO A 2 -4.71 -10.66 15.74
CA PRO A 2 -4.09 -9.44 16.26
C PRO A 2 -3.33 -8.66 15.17
N PHE A 3 -3.36 -7.34 15.22
CA PHE A 3 -2.79 -6.48 14.16
C PHE A 3 -1.28 -6.67 13.94
N LEU A 4 -0.53 -6.87 15.02
CA LEU A 4 0.91 -7.15 14.92
C LEU A 4 1.16 -8.47 14.19
N GLU A 5 0.35 -9.48 14.50
CA GLU A 5 0.42 -10.80 13.89
C GLU A 5 -0.01 -10.75 12.42
N PHE A 6 -0.98 -9.90 12.07
CA PHE A 6 -1.36 -9.62 10.68
C PHE A 6 -0.20 -9.02 9.87
N ILE A 7 0.55 -8.07 10.44
CA ILE A 7 1.73 -7.50 9.79
C ILE A 7 2.84 -8.54 9.67
N THR A 8 3.19 -9.27 10.74
CA THR A 8 4.27 -10.27 10.68
C THR A 8 3.96 -11.46 9.78
N SER A 9 2.68 -11.70 9.49
CA SER A 9 2.22 -12.76 8.60
C SER A 9 2.24 -12.39 7.12
N GLY A 10 2.43 -11.10 6.79
CA GLY A 10 2.58 -10.65 5.41
C GLY A 10 4.02 -10.85 4.91
N ASP A 11 4.24 -10.55 3.62
CA ASP A 11 5.58 -10.60 3.06
C ASP A 11 6.39 -9.40 3.56
N LEU A 12 7.31 -9.67 4.49
CA LEU A 12 8.13 -8.67 5.17
C LEU A 12 8.82 -7.71 4.20
N LYS A 13 9.23 -8.21 3.02
CA LYS A 13 9.93 -7.38 2.02
C LYS A 13 9.02 -6.25 1.53
N PHE A 14 7.76 -6.56 1.24
CA PHE A 14 6.79 -5.56 0.79
C PHE A 14 6.36 -4.62 1.92
N ILE A 15 6.24 -5.12 3.14
CA ILE A 15 5.89 -4.30 4.31
C ILE A 15 6.95 -3.23 4.57
N VAL A 16 8.24 -3.59 4.53
CA VAL A 16 9.35 -2.64 4.69
C VAL A 16 9.26 -1.54 3.62
N VAL A 17 8.98 -1.92 2.37
CA VAL A 17 8.84 -0.97 1.27
C VAL A 17 7.62 -0.05 1.47
N PHE A 18 6.49 -0.58 1.95
CA PHE A 18 5.32 0.23 2.28
C PHE A 18 5.59 1.24 3.39
N ILE A 19 6.35 0.87 4.41
CA ILE A 19 6.76 1.79 5.49
C ILE A 19 7.61 2.95 4.93
N ILE A 20 8.48 2.69 3.96
CA ILE A 20 9.28 3.74 3.31
C ILE A 20 8.36 4.69 2.52
N PHE A 21 7.47 4.16 1.68
CA PHE A 21 6.58 4.99 0.86
C PHE A 21 5.58 5.80 1.69
N ILE A 22 5.02 5.23 2.75
CA ILE A 22 4.10 5.96 3.63
C ILE A 22 4.84 7.05 4.41
N SER A 23 6.09 6.80 4.84
CA SER A 23 6.92 7.82 5.50
C SER A 23 7.20 9.01 4.58
N ILE A 24 7.48 8.74 3.30
CA ILE A 24 7.65 9.80 2.28
C ILE A 24 6.35 10.58 2.09
N ALA A 25 5.20 9.90 2.04
CA ALA A 25 3.90 10.55 1.93
C ALA A 25 3.61 11.47 3.13
N PHE A 26 3.88 11.01 4.36
CA PHE A 26 3.74 11.82 5.57
C PHE A 26 4.71 13.00 5.59
N TYR A 27 5.97 12.80 5.23
CA TYR A 27 6.97 13.87 5.16
C TYR A 27 6.51 15.00 4.23
N HIS A 28 6.04 14.66 3.03
CA HIS A 28 5.52 15.63 2.08
C HIS A 28 4.21 16.27 2.55
N PHE A 29 3.37 15.53 3.27
CA PHE A 29 2.16 16.07 3.86
C PHE A 29 2.46 17.12 4.94
N PHE A 30 3.42 16.87 5.84
CA PHE A 30 3.83 17.88 6.83
C PHE A 30 4.45 19.11 6.18
N LYS A 31 5.27 18.94 5.13
CA LYS A 31 5.78 20.09 4.36
C LYS A 31 4.67 20.89 3.68
N LYS A 32 3.66 20.22 3.14
CA LYS A 32 2.45 20.86 2.59
C LYS A 32 1.71 21.67 3.67
N LEU A 33 1.59 21.14 4.89
CA LEU A 33 0.96 21.86 6.01
C LEU A 33 1.73 23.12 6.45
N GLN A 34 3.03 23.19 6.20
CA GLN A 34 3.85 24.36 6.52
C GLN A 34 3.81 25.40 5.38
N ALA A 35 3.69 24.96 4.12
CA ALA A 35 3.73 25.81 2.93
C ALA A 35 2.37 26.45 2.54
N LYS A 36 1.47 26.65 3.52
CA LYS A 36 0.02 26.91 3.39
C LYS A 36 -0.43 27.92 2.30
N GLU A 37 0.43 28.84 1.86
CA GLU A 37 0.07 29.93 0.95
C GLU A 37 0.54 29.72 -0.52
N SER A 38 1.42 28.76 -0.78
CA SER A 38 1.99 28.57 -2.13
C SER A 38 1.27 27.47 -2.91
N ILE A 39 0.42 27.86 -3.86
CA ILE A 39 -0.37 26.94 -4.71
C ILE A 39 0.55 25.96 -5.46
N GLU A 40 1.68 26.44 -5.99
CA GLU A 40 2.64 25.63 -6.74
C GLU A 40 3.35 24.58 -5.87
N LEU A 41 3.74 24.95 -4.65
CA LEU A 41 4.41 24.05 -3.71
C LEU A 41 3.44 22.98 -3.18
N ASN A 42 2.18 23.36 -2.94
CA ASN A 42 1.10 22.44 -2.61
C ASN A 42 0.86 21.42 -3.73
N LYS A 43 0.87 21.86 -5.00
CA LYS A 43 0.74 20.98 -6.16
C LYS A 43 1.94 20.02 -6.28
N HIS A 44 3.16 20.50 -6.01
CA HIS A 44 4.36 19.68 -6.01
C HIS A 44 4.31 18.58 -4.94
N HIS A 45 3.97 18.92 -3.70
CA HIS A 45 3.86 17.93 -2.62
C HIS A 45 2.71 16.94 -2.85
N ASN A 46 1.56 17.40 -3.36
CA ASN A 46 0.47 16.51 -3.77
C ASN A 46 0.88 15.52 -4.87
N SER A 47 1.69 15.96 -5.83
CA SER A 47 2.23 15.07 -6.86
C SER A 47 3.10 13.98 -6.25
N LYS A 48 4.01 14.34 -5.33
CA LYS A 48 4.87 13.37 -4.62
C LYS A 48 4.06 12.36 -3.79
N ILE A 49 3.05 12.82 -3.05
CA ILE A 49 2.13 11.94 -2.31
C ILE A 49 1.37 11.00 -3.27
N SER A 50 0.90 11.52 -4.41
CA SER A 50 0.19 10.71 -5.40
C SER A 50 1.08 9.65 -6.04
N ILE A 51 2.34 9.98 -6.34
CA ILE A 51 3.32 9.04 -6.88
C ILE A 51 3.61 7.96 -5.85
N ALA A 52 3.83 8.32 -4.58
CA ALA A 52 4.02 7.34 -3.50
C ALA A 52 2.81 6.41 -3.35
N ALA A 53 1.59 6.96 -3.38
CA ALA A 53 0.36 6.17 -3.35
C ALA A 53 0.29 5.19 -4.53
N PHE A 54 0.58 5.66 -5.75
CA PHE A 54 0.55 4.82 -6.95
C PHE A 54 1.55 3.67 -6.88
N TRP A 55 2.76 3.92 -6.37
CA TRP A 55 3.75 2.86 -6.14
C TRP A 55 3.30 1.85 -5.09
N ILE A 56 2.67 2.28 -4.00
CA ILE A 56 2.07 1.38 -3.00
C ILE A 56 1.04 0.46 -3.68
N LEU A 57 0.19 0.99 -4.56
CA LEU A 57 -0.81 0.21 -5.27
C LEU A 57 -0.18 -0.81 -6.24
N ILE A 58 0.84 -0.42 -7.01
CA ILE A 58 1.56 -1.34 -7.90
C ILE A 58 2.18 -2.48 -7.10
N LEU A 59 2.88 -2.15 -6.02
CA LEU A 59 3.57 -3.13 -5.18
C LEU A 59 2.59 -4.07 -4.47
N SER A 60 1.43 -3.55 -4.05
CA SER A 60 0.31 -4.33 -3.53
C SER A 60 -0.17 -5.38 -4.54
N SER A 61 -0.40 -4.97 -5.79
CA SER A 61 -0.81 -5.89 -6.87
C SER A 61 0.28 -6.91 -7.21
N LEU A 62 1.55 -6.51 -7.24
CA LEU A 62 2.68 -7.42 -7.47
C LEU A 62 2.82 -8.45 -6.34
N SER A 63 2.64 -8.03 -5.09
CA SER A 63 2.66 -8.94 -3.94
C SER A 63 1.57 -9.99 -4.03
N LEU A 64 0.35 -9.61 -4.47
CA LEU A 64 -0.73 -10.54 -4.70
C LEU A 64 -0.37 -11.57 -5.79
N LEU A 65 0.13 -11.10 -6.93
CA LEU A 65 0.53 -11.97 -8.03
C LEU A 65 1.62 -12.95 -7.61
N LEU A 66 2.60 -12.49 -6.82
CA LEU A 66 3.68 -13.32 -6.31
C LEU A 66 3.16 -14.39 -5.34
N GLY A 67 2.27 -14.01 -4.42
CA GLY A 67 1.66 -14.94 -3.46
C GLY A 67 0.75 -15.98 -4.11
N LEU A 68 -0.01 -15.58 -5.15
CA LEU A 68 -0.81 -16.50 -5.96
C LEU A 68 0.07 -17.46 -6.77
N MET A 69 1.14 -16.95 -7.41
CA MET A 69 2.10 -17.78 -8.14
C MET A 69 2.73 -18.83 -7.22
N HIS A 70 3.13 -18.44 -6.01
CA HIS A 70 3.68 -19.37 -5.03
C HIS A 70 2.66 -20.44 -4.63
N SER A 71 1.41 -20.03 -4.37
CA SER A 71 0.33 -20.95 -4.03
C SER A 71 0.05 -21.97 -5.15
N PHE A 72 -0.01 -21.54 -6.41
CA PHE A 72 -0.22 -22.43 -7.56
C PHE A 72 1.00 -23.28 -7.91
N TYR A 73 2.23 -22.75 -7.76
CA TYR A 73 3.45 -23.52 -7.94
C TYR A 73 3.52 -24.71 -6.99
N PHE A 74 3.11 -24.53 -5.74
CA PHE A 74 3.01 -25.61 -4.77
C PHE A 74 2.01 -26.69 -5.22
N ILE A 75 0.83 -26.31 -5.71
CA ILE A 75 -0.17 -27.26 -6.24
C ILE A 75 0.41 -28.11 -7.38
N GLY A 76 1.09 -27.46 -8.33
CA GLY A 76 1.70 -28.14 -9.48
C GLY A 76 2.85 -29.08 -9.09
N LYS A 77 3.58 -28.76 -8.02
CA LYS A 77 4.74 -29.56 -7.58
C LYS A 77 4.36 -30.77 -6.73
N THR A 78 3.31 -30.68 -5.93
CA THR A 78 2.97 -31.73 -4.95
C THR A 78 1.84 -32.65 -5.40
N GLY A 79 1.25 -32.43 -6.59
CA GLY A 79 0.35 -33.40 -7.24
C GLY A 79 -0.97 -33.68 -6.52
N GLY A 80 -1.37 -32.84 -5.56
CA GLY A 80 -2.59 -33.00 -4.75
C GLY A 80 -2.37 -32.63 -3.29
N ILE A 81 -2.64 -31.36 -2.93
CA ILE A 81 -2.56 -30.89 -1.53
C ILE A 81 -3.97 -30.89 -0.92
N ALA A 82 -4.05 -31.13 0.39
CA ALA A 82 -5.22 -30.78 1.20
C ALA A 82 -5.64 -29.31 0.96
N PRO A 83 -6.91 -29.04 0.59
CA PRO A 83 -7.40 -27.69 0.30
C PRO A 83 -7.09 -26.67 1.40
N SER A 84 -7.01 -27.10 2.66
CA SER A 84 -6.68 -26.27 3.82
C SER A 84 -5.34 -25.52 3.69
N LEU A 85 -4.30 -26.15 3.15
CA LEU A 85 -2.99 -25.54 2.94
C LEU A 85 -3.03 -24.47 1.84
N ILE A 86 -3.85 -24.69 0.82
CA ILE A 86 -4.05 -23.73 -0.29
C ILE A 86 -4.79 -22.50 0.23
N PHE A 87 -5.90 -22.70 0.95
CA PHE A 87 -6.66 -21.59 1.55
C PHE A 87 -5.81 -20.78 2.54
N GLN A 88 -4.94 -21.45 3.30
CA GLN A 88 -4.01 -20.78 4.19
C GLN A 88 -2.97 -19.95 3.42
N GLY A 89 -2.35 -20.51 2.37
CA GLY A 89 -1.39 -19.78 1.53
C GLY A 89 -2.01 -18.56 0.83
N VAL A 90 -3.21 -18.72 0.28
CA VAL A 90 -3.97 -17.61 -0.34
C VAL A 90 -4.36 -16.56 0.69
N SER A 91 -4.80 -16.97 1.89
CA SER A 91 -5.11 -16.04 2.98
C SER A 91 -3.89 -15.18 3.34
N TYR A 92 -2.71 -15.78 3.48
CA TYR A 92 -1.48 -15.03 3.76
C TYR A 92 -1.07 -14.13 2.60
N ALA A 93 -1.22 -14.59 1.36
CA ALA A 93 -0.96 -13.79 0.17
C ALA A 93 -1.85 -12.53 0.07
N LEU A 94 -3.05 -12.56 0.64
CA LEU A 94 -4.01 -11.44 0.62
C LEU A 94 -3.74 -10.38 1.69
N ILE A 95 -2.99 -10.69 2.75
CA ILE A 95 -2.67 -9.75 3.84
C ILE A 95 -1.94 -8.52 3.30
N THR A 96 -0.84 -8.73 2.57
CA THR A 96 0.02 -7.66 2.06
C THR A 96 -0.73 -6.73 1.07
N PRO A 97 -1.51 -7.26 0.10
CA PRO A 97 -2.33 -6.43 -0.76
C PRO A 97 -3.41 -5.64 -0.04
N VAL A 98 -4.10 -6.25 0.94
CA VAL A 98 -5.11 -5.54 1.74
C VAL A 98 -4.48 -4.37 2.48
N LEU A 99 -3.33 -4.59 3.11
CA LEU A 99 -2.55 -3.52 3.76
C LEU A 99 -2.15 -2.42 2.76
N GLY A 100 -1.66 -2.79 1.58
CA GLY A 100 -1.28 -1.86 0.53
C GLY A 100 -2.45 -1.00 0.05
N VAL A 101 -3.63 -1.58 -0.15
CA VAL A 101 -4.85 -0.85 -0.50
C VAL A 101 -5.27 0.12 0.61
N CYS A 102 -5.22 -0.29 1.87
CA CYS A 102 -5.50 0.62 2.99
C CYS A 102 -4.55 1.82 3.00
N LEU A 103 -3.25 1.59 2.82
CA LEU A 103 -2.24 2.65 2.76
C LEU A 103 -2.42 3.57 1.55
N PHE A 104 -2.84 3.02 0.40
CA PHE A 104 -3.20 3.80 -0.77
C PHE A 104 -4.36 4.77 -0.48
N ILE A 105 -5.43 4.29 0.15
CA ILE A 105 -6.59 5.11 0.53
C ILE A 105 -6.17 6.23 1.48
N VAL A 106 -5.38 5.91 2.51
CA VAL A 106 -4.84 6.90 3.45
C VAL A 106 -4.00 7.94 2.71
N SER A 107 -3.11 7.52 1.82
CA SER A 107 -2.25 8.42 1.02
C SER A 107 -3.07 9.34 0.10
N LYS A 108 -4.15 8.82 -0.50
CA LYS A 108 -5.09 9.62 -1.31
C LYS A 108 -5.89 10.60 -0.47
N PHE A 109 -6.27 10.21 0.75
CA PHE A 109 -6.90 11.13 1.68
C PHE A 109 -5.95 12.28 2.04
N LEU A 110 -4.70 11.97 2.44
CA LEU A 110 -3.64 12.96 2.71
C LEU A 110 -3.40 13.93 1.55
N GLN A 111 -3.46 13.43 0.31
CA GLN A 111 -3.37 14.25 -0.90
C GLN A 111 -4.55 15.24 -1.02
N GLY A 112 -5.78 14.75 -0.78
CA GLY A 112 -7.02 15.51 -0.92
C GLY A 112 -7.20 16.60 0.14
N THR A 113 -6.75 16.35 1.37
CA THR A 113 -6.83 17.34 2.47
C THR A 113 -5.97 18.56 2.12
N PHE A 114 -6.54 19.77 2.10
CA PHE A 114 -5.89 21.04 1.69
C PHE A 114 -5.57 21.15 0.19
N ASN A 115 -6.46 20.69 -0.69
CA ASN A 115 -6.41 21.07 -2.10
C ASN A 115 -7.14 22.42 -2.29
N PRO A 116 -6.49 23.51 -2.74
CA PRO A 116 -7.11 24.83 -2.86
C PRO A 116 -8.26 24.91 -3.88
N LYS A 117 -8.53 23.84 -4.66
CA LYS A 117 -9.60 23.79 -5.66
C LYS A 117 -11.03 23.71 -5.10
N THR A 118 -11.23 23.59 -3.78
CA THR A 118 -12.57 23.53 -3.16
C THR A 118 -13.06 24.82 -2.51
N ILE A 119 -12.32 25.93 -2.64
CA ILE A 119 -12.90 27.25 -2.37
C ILE A 119 -13.44 27.76 -3.71
N LYS A 120 -14.74 27.56 -3.92
CA LYS A 120 -15.50 28.04 -5.07
C LYS A 120 -15.16 29.50 -5.35
N SER A 121 -14.71 29.79 -6.57
CA SER A 121 -14.95 31.06 -7.24
C SER A 121 -16.09 30.87 -8.24
#